data_AF-A0A968RWH3-F1
#
_entry.id   AF-A0A968RWH3-F1
#
_cell.length_a   1.000
_cell.length_b   1.000
_cell.length_c   1.000
_cell.angle_alpha   90.00
_cell.angle_beta   90.00
_cell.angle_gamma   90.00
#
_symmetry.space_group_name_H-M   'P 1'
#
loop_
_entity.id
_entity.type
_entity.pdbx_description
1 polymer ?
#
loop_
_entity_poly.entity_id
_entity_poly.type
_entity_poly.pdbx_seq_one_letter_code
_entity_poly.pdbx_strand_id
1 'polypeptide(L)'
;MKIVITYIAFLISIASFAQPQESITPEKMKQDIVLLKSVLYNLHPGLYKYNTREDIEMYFSDLAAIASKEMPLTDFYLKVSQLVNKVKCGHTFPNPLNLDDDTKKILFQIALFLCISK
;
A
#
# COMPACT_ATOMS: atom_id res chain seq x y z
N MET A 1 31.87 28.25 -17.03
CA MET A 1 31.73 26.85 -17.48
C MET A 1 31.69 25.84 -16.34
N LYS A 2 32.67 25.80 -15.42
CA LYS A 2 32.70 24.79 -14.33
C LYS A 2 31.43 24.80 -13.45
N ILE A 3 30.96 25.97 -13.03
CA ILE A 3 29.75 26.13 -12.19
C ILE A 3 28.49 25.58 -12.90
N VAL A 4 28.33 25.86 -14.19
CA VAL A 4 27.19 25.38 -15.00
C VAL A 4 27.22 23.85 -15.11
N ILE A 5 28.40 23.27 -15.31
CA ILE A 5 28.57 21.81 -15.37
C ILE A 5 28.26 21.16 -14.01
N THR A 6 28.66 21.79 -12.89
CA THR A 6 28.34 21.28 -11.54
C THR A 6 26.84 21.34 -11.24
N TYR A 7 26.14 22.42 -11.64
CA TYR A 7 24.69 22.52 -11.47
C TYR A 7 23.92 21.51 -12.34
N ILE A 8 24.37 21.28 -13.57
CA ILE A 8 23.78 20.27 -14.46
C ILE A 8 24.01 18.86 -13.89
N ALA A 9 25.22 18.56 -13.40
CA ALA A 9 25.52 17.27 -12.77
C ALA A 9 24.68 17.02 -11.51
N PHE A 10 24.48 18.05 -10.68
CA PHE A 10 23.62 17.98 -9.50
C PHE A 10 22.15 17.74 -9.88
N LEU A 11 21.62 18.41 -10.91
CA LEU A 11 20.25 18.21 -11.38
C LEU A 11 20.02 16.81 -11.98
N ILE A 12 21.02 16.24 -12.67
CA ILE A 12 20.95 14.88 -13.23
C ILE A 12 20.90 13.82 -12.12
N SER A 13 21.66 13.99 -11.02
CA SER A 13 21.64 13.05 -9.90
C SER A 13 20.27 12.94 -9.21
N ILE A 14 19.48 14.01 -9.19
CA ILE A 14 18.14 14.00 -8.53
C ILE A 14 17.13 13.19 -9.37
N ALA A 15 17.27 13.17 -10.70
CA ALA A 15 16.32 12.51 -11.58
C ALA A 15 16.42 10.96 -11.54
N SER A 16 17.57 10.41 -11.15
CA SER A 16 17.80 8.97 -11.10
C SER A 16 17.10 8.25 -9.94
N PHE A 17 16.46 8.98 -9.02
CA PHE A 17 15.72 8.39 -7.89
C PHE A 17 14.28 8.00 -8.23
N ALA A 18 13.76 8.40 -9.39
CA ALA A 18 12.42 7.98 -9.85
C ALA A 18 12.49 6.57 -10.45
N GLN A 19 12.45 5.54 -9.59
CA GLN A 19 12.27 4.16 -10.06
C GLN A 19 10.82 3.99 -10.57
N PRO A 20 10.59 3.19 -11.64
CA PRO A 20 9.25 2.83 -12.06
C PRO A 20 8.55 2.10 -10.90
N GLN A 21 7.49 2.70 -10.38
CA GLN A 21 6.69 2.11 -9.32
C GLN A 21 5.71 1.14 -9.98
N GLU A 22 5.75 -0.16 -9.61
CA GLU A 22 4.78 -1.11 -10.12
C GLU A 22 3.37 -0.64 -9.77
N SER A 23 2.49 -0.74 -10.76
CA SER A 23 1.10 -0.31 -10.67
C SER A 23 0.16 -1.51 -10.56
N ILE A 24 -0.98 -1.29 -9.92
CA ILE A 24 -2.05 -2.26 -9.80
C ILE A 24 -3.29 -1.78 -10.56
N THR A 25 -3.87 -2.67 -11.36
CA THR A 25 -5.05 -2.36 -12.17
C THR A 25 -6.33 -2.31 -11.33
N PRO A 26 -7.37 -1.59 -11.77
CA PRO A 26 -8.68 -1.59 -11.13
C PRO A 26 -9.26 -2.99 -10.89
N GLU A 27 -9.09 -3.89 -11.84
CA GLU A 27 -9.62 -5.25 -11.79
C GLU A 27 -8.94 -6.06 -10.67
N LYS A 28 -7.61 -5.99 -10.58
CA LYS A 28 -6.85 -6.66 -9.50
C LYS A 28 -7.21 -6.08 -8.13
N MET A 29 -7.28 -4.76 -8.01
CA MET A 29 -7.71 -4.11 -6.75
C MET A 29 -9.09 -4.57 -6.30
N LYS A 30 -10.07 -4.65 -7.21
CA LYS A 30 -11.42 -5.12 -6.88
C LYS A 30 -11.41 -6.58 -6.43
N GLN A 31 -10.62 -7.44 -7.06
CA GLN A 31 -10.47 -8.84 -6.66
C GLN A 31 -9.91 -8.96 -5.23
N ASP A 32 -8.85 -8.21 -4.93
CA ASP A 32 -8.23 -8.19 -3.60
C ASP A 32 -9.19 -7.64 -2.53
N ILE A 33 -9.95 -6.59 -2.85
CA ILE A 33 -10.96 -6.01 -1.96
C ILE A 33 -12.05 -7.03 -1.62
N VAL A 34 -12.56 -7.76 -2.62
CA VAL A 34 -13.59 -8.79 -2.43
C VAL A 34 -13.05 -9.93 -1.54
N LEU A 35 -11.82 -10.38 -1.81
CA LEU A 35 -11.17 -11.43 -1.01
C LEU A 35 -10.97 -10.97 0.44
N LEU A 36 -10.42 -9.77 0.63
CA LEU A 36 -10.20 -9.19 1.96
C LEU A 36 -11.51 -9.07 2.74
N LYS A 37 -12.57 -8.58 2.10
CA LYS A 37 -13.90 -8.49 2.71
C LYS A 37 -14.40 -9.86 3.15
N SER A 38 -14.34 -10.86 2.27
CA SER A 38 -14.75 -12.23 2.59
C SER A 38 -13.98 -12.79 3.78
N VAL A 39 -12.65 -12.64 3.81
CA VAL A 39 -11.80 -13.13 4.89
C VAL A 39 -12.12 -12.45 6.22
N LEU A 40 -12.25 -11.12 6.25
CA LEU A 40 -12.57 -10.41 7.49
C LEU A 40 -13.96 -10.82 8.02
N TYR A 41 -14.98 -10.89 7.17
CA TYR A 41 -16.34 -11.24 7.60
C TYR A 41 -16.45 -12.67 8.12
N ASN A 42 -15.76 -13.62 7.47
CA ASN A 42 -15.93 -15.04 7.77
C ASN A 42 -14.96 -15.54 8.84
N LEU A 43 -13.77 -14.95 8.96
CA LEU A 43 -12.68 -15.53 9.77
C LEU A 43 -12.24 -14.66 10.94
N HIS A 44 -12.56 -13.36 10.96
CA HIS A 44 -12.06 -12.47 12.01
C HIS A 44 -12.99 -12.47 13.25
N PRO A 45 -12.60 -13.05 14.40
CA PRO A 45 -13.49 -13.27 15.54
C PRO A 45 -13.93 -11.99 16.25
N GLY A 46 -13.18 -10.91 16.09
CA GLY A 46 -13.43 -9.62 16.74
C GLY A 46 -13.83 -8.50 15.78
N LEU A 47 -14.37 -8.80 14.60
CA LEU A 47 -14.56 -7.79 13.54
C LEU A 47 -15.41 -6.61 14.03
N TYR A 48 -16.47 -6.94 14.78
CA TYR A 48 -17.43 -5.98 15.32
C TYR A 48 -17.15 -5.57 16.76
N LYS A 49 -15.96 -5.84 17.30
CA LYS A 49 -15.60 -5.47 18.68
C LYS A 49 -15.60 -3.96 18.88
N TYR A 50 -15.16 -3.21 17.87
CA TYR A 50 -15.01 -1.75 17.91
C TYR A 50 -15.73 -1.04 16.76
N ASN A 51 -16.46 -1.77 15.91
CA ASN A 51 -17.11 -1.28 14.71
C ASN A 51 -18.49 -1.91 14.58
N THR A 52 -19.46 -1.16 14.08
CA THR A 52 -20.75 -1.69 13.62
C THR A 52 -20.60 -2.36 12.26
N ARG A 53 -21.65 -3.05 11.79
CA ARG A 53 -21.64 -3.61 10.42
C ARG A 53 -21.59 -2.49 9.39
N GLU A 54 -22.30 -1.41 9.66
CA GLU A 54 -22.41 -0.23 8.83
C GLU A 54 -21.06 0.47 8.69
N ASP A 55 -20.29 0.58 9.78
CA ASP A 55 -18.91 1.11 9.75
C ASP A 55 -18.02 0.29 8.80
N ILE A 56 -18.04 -1.04 8.93
CA ILE A 56 -17.21 -1.93 8.10
C ILE A 56 -17.63 -1.85 6.63
N GLU A 57 -18.93 -1.86 6.33
CA GLU A 57 -19.46 -1.69 4.97
C GLU A 57 -19.03 -0.34 4.36
N MET A 58 -19.11 0.74 5.14
CA MET A 58 -18.66 2.07 4.71
C MET A 58 -17.16 2.07 4.38
N TYR A 59 -16.30 1.48 5.23
CA TYR A 59 -14.86 1.42 4.95
C TYR A 59 -14.54 0.65 3.66
N PHE A 60 -15.26 -0.44 3.39
CA PHE A 60 -15.09 -1.19 2.16
C PHE A 60 -15.62 -0.43 0.93
N SER A 61 -16.71 0.33 1.07
CA SER A 61 -17.21 1.23 0.02
C SER A 61 -16.17 2.29 -0.35
N ASP A 62 -15.56 2.93 0.67
CA ASP A 62 -14.51 3.93 0.47
C ASP A 62 -13.29 3.35 -0.25
N LEU A 63 -12.87 2.13 0.13
CA LEU A 63 -11.77 1.43 -0.53
C LEU A 63 -12.13 1.02 -1.96
N ALA A 64 -13.37 0.61 -2.23
CA ALA A 64 -13.82 0.27 -3.58
C ALA A 64 -13.87 1.50 -4.50
N ALA A 65 -14.21 2.68 -3.98
CA ALA A 65 -14.27 3.92 -4.76
C ALA A 65 -12.91 4.32 -5.36
N ILE A 66 -11.81 4.03 -4.65
CA ILE A 66 -10.46 4.31 -5.16
C ILE A 66 -10.01 3.33 -6.24
N ALA A 67 -10.61 2.13 -6.31
CA ALA A 67 -10.31 1.09 -7.30
C ALA A 67 -10.97 1.36 -8.67
N SER A 68 -10.97 2.62 -9.10
CA SER A 68 -11.57 3.09 -10.36
C SER A 68 -10.55 3.34 -11.46
N LYS A 69 -9.28 3.53 -11.10
CA LYS A 69 -8.15 3.75 -12.02
C LYS A 69 -6.90 3.08 -11.49
N GLU A 70 -5.97 2.80 -12.37
CA GLU A 70 -4.66 2.27 -12.02
C GLU A 70 -3.91 3.21 -11.05
N MET A 71 -3.17 2.63 -10.11
CA MET A 71 -2.37 3.36 -9.12
C MET A 71 -1.14 2.57 -8.69
N PRO A 72 -0.15 3.22 -8.05
CA PRO A 72 0.98 2.53 -7.43
C PRO A 72 0.54 1.41 -6.46
N LEU A 73 1.18 0.26 -6.56
CA LEU A 73 0.96 -0.89 -5.67
C LEU A 73 1.15 -0.51 -4.19
N THR A 74 2.17 0.30 -3.89
CA THR A 74 2.45 0.83 -2.54
C THR A 74 1.29 1.67 -1.99
N ASP A 75 0.67 2.48 -2.84
CA ASP A 75 -0.46 3.33 -2.44
C ASP A 75 -1.67 2.48 -2.12
N PHE A 76 -1.94 1.47 -2.95
CA PHE A 76 -3.02 0.52 -2.69
C PHE A 76 -2.77 -0.28 -1.40
N TYR A 77 -1.55 -0.80 -1.20
CA TYR A 77 -1.17 -1.51 0.03
C TYR A 77 -1.34 -0.62 1.28
N LEU A 78 -0.97 0.66 1.20
CA LEU A 78 -1.19 1.62 2.28
C LEU A 78 -2.69 1.81 2.57
N LYS A 79 -3.53 1.92 1.54
CA LYS A 79 -4.98 2.07 1.68
C LYS A 79 -5.63 0.83 2.33
N VAL A 80 -5.21 -0.36 1.92
CA VAL A 80 -5.61 -1.62 2.54
C VAL A 80 -5.18 -1.66 4.02
N SER A 81 -3.94 -1.28 4.31
CA SER A 81 -3.41 -1.22 5.68
C SER A 81 -4.19 -0.24 6.56
N GLN A 82 -4.57 0.92 6.01
CA GLN A 82 -5.41 1.91 6.69
C GLN A 82 -6.80 1.37 7.01
N LEU A 83 -7.44 0.65 6.08
CA LEU A 83 -8.74 0.00 6.32
C LEU A 83 -8.60 -1.05 7.43
N VAL A 84 -7.63 -1.96 7.32
CA VAL A 84 -7.45 -3.04 8.31
C VAL A 84 -7.17 -2.46 9.71
N ASN A 85 -6.44 -1.35 9.81
CA ASN A 85 -6.24 -0.64 11.08
C ASN A 85 -7.55 -0.09 11.70
N LYS A 86 -8.62 0.13 10.93
CA LYS A 86 -9.95 0.48 11.47
C LYS A 86 -10.58 -0.66 12.25
N VAL A 87 -10.18 -1.92 12.02
CA VAL A 87 -10.63 -3.07 12.81
C VAL A 87 -10.14 -3.00 14.27
N LYS A 88 -9.06 -2.24 14.54
CA LYS A 88 -8.47 -2.05 15.88
C LYS A 88 -8.04 -3.36 16.56
N CYS A 89 -7.44 -4.26 15.77
CA CYS A 89 -6.87 -5.52 16.26
C CYS A 89 -5.37 -5.59 15.95
N GLY A 90 -4.52 -5.70 16.97
CA GLY A 90 -3.05 -5.76 16.80
C GLY A 90 -2.54 -7.01 16.07
N HIS A 91 -3.39 -8.03 15.90
CA HIS A 91 -3.08 -9.27 15.18
C HIS A 91 -3.68 -9.30 13.77
N THR A 92 -4.23 -8.17 13.31
CA THR A 92 -4.87 -8.07 12.00
C THR A 92 -4.19 -6.97 11.23
N PHE A 93 -3.35 -7.38 10.29
CA PHE A 93 -2.60 -6.49 9.42
C PHE A 93 -2.30 -7.24 8.11
N PRO A 94 -2.16 -6.52 6.98
CA PRO A 94 -1.67 -7.13 5.75
C PRO A 94 -0.22 -7.56 5.95
N ASN A 95 0.03 -8.87 6.12
CA ASN A 95 1.38 -9.36 6.37
C ASN A 95 2.27 -9.19 5.13
N PRO A 96 3.28 -8.30 5.14
CA PRO A 96 4.12 -8.08 3.97
C PRO A 96 4.96 -9.30 3.59
N LEU A 97 5.17 -10.26 4.52
CA LEU A 97 5.89 -11.50 4.24
C LEU A 97 5.07 -12.50 3.43
N ASN A 98 3.74 -12.33 3.36
CA ASN A 98 2.85 -13.21 2.60
C ASN A 98 2.63 -12.74 1.15
N LEU A 99 3.36 -11.73 0.70
CA LEU A 99 3.28 -11.20 -0.67
C LEU A 99 4.23 -11.96 -1.60
N ASP A 100 4.05 -11.83 -2.91
CA ASP A 100 5.02 -12.35 -3.88
C ASP A 100 6.35 -11.59 -3.77
N ASP A 101 7.41 -12.17 -4.33
CA ASP A 101 8.77 -11.65 -4.15
C ASP A 101 8.98 -10.28 -4.80
N ASP A 102 8.25 -9.95 -5.86
CA ASP A 102 8.38 -8.68 -6.55
C ASP A 102 7.68 -7.57 -5.75
N THR A 103 6.46 -7.83 -5.28
CA THR A 103 5.76 -6.96 -4.32
C THR A 103 6.59 -6.71 -3.06
N LYS A 104 7.21 -7.75 -2.48
CA LYS A 104 8.08 -7.60 -1.30
C LYS A 104 9.25 -6.66 -1.57
N LYS A 105 9.95 -6.83 -2.69
CA LYS A 105 11.08 -5.95 -3.06
C LYS A 105 10.62 -4.50 -3.13
N ILE A 106 9.48 -4.25 -3.73
CA ILE A 106 8.91 -2.91 -3.86
C ILE A 106 8.59 -2.29 -2.49
N LEU A 107 7.91 -3.03 -1.61
CA LEU A 107 7.54 -2.53 -0.29
C LEU A 107 8.75 -2.31 0.62
N PHE A 108 9.75 -3.19 0.56
CA PHE A 108 10.91 -3.16 1.45
C PHE A 108 12.10 -2.36 0.90
N GLN A 109 12.16 -2.04 -0.39
CA GLN A 109 13.19 -1.14 -0.95
C GLN A 109 13.12 0.26 -0.33
N ILE A 110 11.92 0.73 0.05
CA ILE A 110 11.73 1.99 0.76
C ILE A 110 12.31 1.94 2.18
N ALA A 111 12.36 0.75 2.80
CA ALA A 111 12.85 0.59 4.18
C ALA A 111 14.38 0.53 4.30
N LEU A 112 15.10 0.14 3.24
CA LEU A 112 16.57 0.07 3.29
C LEU A 112 17.22 1.46 3.38
N PHE A 113 16.56 2.50 2.87
CA PHE A 113 17.07 3.88 2.96
C PHE A 113 16.96 4.51 4.36
N LEU A 114 16.03 4.03 5.20
CA LEU A 114 15.86 4.56 6.56
C LEU A 114 16.82 3.93 7.59
N CYS A 115 17.46 2.80 7.25
CA CYS A 115 18.40 2.12 8.14
C CYS A 115 19.87 2.50 7.91
N ILE A 116 20.20 3.13 6.78
CA ILE A 116 21.57 3.59 6.46
C ILE A 116 21.84 5.02 6.98
N SER A 117 20.81 5.70 7.51
CA SER A 117 20.92 7.06 8.06
C SER A 117 21.06 7.11 9.59
N LYS A 118 21.53 6.04 10.23
CA LYS A 118 21.94 6.07 11.65
C LYS A 118 23.36 5.59 11.82
#